data_AF-A0AAD9JF43-F1
#
_entry.id   AF-A0AAD9JF43-F1
#
_cell.length_a   1.000
_cell.length_b   1.000
_cell.length_c   1.000
_cell.angle_alpha   90.00
_cell.angle_beta   90.00
_cell.angle_gamma   90.00
#
_symmetry.space_group_name_H-M   'P 1'
#
loop_
_entity.id
_entity.type
_entity.pdbx_description
1 polymer ?
#
loop_
_entity_poly.entity_id
_entity_poly.type
_entity_poly.pdbx_seq_one_letter_code
_entity_poly.pdbx_strand_id
1 'polypeptide(L)'
;PVAERAQDIGVWFTILDALAQLAVISNAFLIAFTSEFLPKLLYEYTVSGDMSLKGYVNFTLAWAPNGTLSEACRYQDFRDANGDFTKFYWQLLVVRLAFVIVFEHVVFFICRLIDILVPDVPTSLQLKIKRERYLAKQALTDTDTILKIARGDEEEDNEPTSNESVTLQLPGKTKLPKV
;
A
#
# COMPACT_ATOMS: atom_id res chain seq x y z
N PRO A 1 -4.01 6.46 -37.99
CA PRO A 1 -3.56 7.17 -36.76
C PRO A 1 -2.04 7.35 -36.83
N VAL A 2 -1.52 8.50 -36.39
CA VAL A 2 -0.06 8.76 -36.32
C VAL A 2 0.48 8.05 -35.07
N ALA A 3 1.59 7.32 -35.22
CA ALA A 3 2.19 6.60 -34.09
C ALA A 3 2.83 7.59 -33.13
N GLU A 4 2.40 7.56 -31.87
CA GLU A 4 2.98 8.34 -30.79
C GLU A 4 3.64 7.38 -29.78
N ARG A 5 4.81 7.77 -29.25
CA ARG A 5 5.57 6.94 -28.32
C ARG A 5 5.30 7.42 -26.89
N ALA A 6 4.44 6.72 -26.16
CA ALA A 6 4.23 6.94 -24.73
C ALA A 6 5.08 5.96 -23.92
N GLN A 7 5.74 6.46 -22.88
CA GLN A 7 6.63 5.67 -22.03
C GLN A 7 5.89 5.03 -20.84
N ASP A 8 4.75 5.62 -20.44
CA ASP A 8 3.87 5.17 -19.35
C ASP A 8 2.38 5.33 -19.71
N ILE A 9 1.51 4.68 -18.94
CA ILE A 9 0.03 4.76 -19.09
C ILE A 9 -0.55 6.13 -18.63
N GLY A 10 0.29 7.01 -18.09
CA GLY A 10 -0.08 8.35 -17.65
C GLY A 10 -1.05 8.35 -16.46
N VAL A 11 -2.08 9.20 -16.53
CA VAL A 11 -3.06 9.46 -15.46
C VAL A 11 -3.79 8.20 -14.99
N TRP A 12 -3.92 7.18 -15.83
CA TRP A 12 -4.56 5.92 -15.47
C TRP A 12 -3.88 5.23 -14.29
N PHE A 13 -2.56 5.38 -14.12
CA PHE A 13 -1.87 4.84 -12.96
C PHE A 13 -2.35 5.49 -11.66
N THR A 14 -2.49 6.82 -11.65
CA THR A 14 -3.04 7.57 -10.50
C THR A 14 -4.47 7.15 -10.18
N ILE A 15 -5.30 6.91 -11.21
CA ILE A 15 -6.68 6.48 -11.01
C ILE A 15 -6.72 5.06 -10.41
N LEU A 16 -5.91 4.14 -10.93
CA LEU A 16 -5.86 2.77 -10.43
C LEU A 16 -5.35 2.71 -8.98
N ASP A 17 -4.37 3.53 -8.63
CA ASP A 17 -3.88 3.64 -7.25
C ASP A 17 -4.97 4.18 -6.30
N ALA A 18 -5.69 5.24 -6.71
CA ALA A 18 -6.82 5.75 -5.94
C ALA A 18 -7.94 4.69 -5.78
N LEU A 19 -8.25 3.95 -6.84
CA LEU A 19 -9.23 2.86 -6.78
C LEU A 19 -8.78 1.72 -5.84
N ALA A 20 -7.49 1.40 -5.82
CA ALA A 20 -6.94 0.40 -4.91
C ALA A 20 -7.12 0.83 -3.45
N GLN A 21 -6.83 2.09 -3.12
CA GLN A 21 -7.02 2.63 -1.77
C GLN A 21 -8.50 2.62 -1.36
N LEU A 22 -9.40 3.05 -2.24
CA LEU A 22 -10.84 3.03 -1.99
C LEU A 22 -11.38 1.60 -1.82
N ALA A 23 -10.85 0.63 -2.56
CA ALA A 23 -11.23 -0.77 -2.43
C ALA A 23 -10.88 -1.33 -1.05
N VAL A 24 -9.70 -1.02 -0.52
CA VAL A 24 -9.29 -1.44 0.83
C VAL A 24 -10.25 -0.88 1.89
N ILE A 25 -10.53 0.42 1.82
CA ILE A 25 -11.45 1.09 2.75
C ILE A 25 -12.84 0.46 2.66
N SER A 26 -13.38 0.29 1.45
CA SER A 26 -14.71 -0.29 1.23
C SER A 26 -14.83 -1.70 1.78
N ASN A 27 -13.81 -2.54 1.57
CA ASN A 27 -13.78 -3.90 2.11
C ASN A 27 -13.72 -3.92 3.64
N ALA A 28 -12.98 -3.00 4.25
CA ALA A 28 -12.94 -2.85 5.71
C ALA A 28 -14.32 -2.49 6.28
N PHE A 29 -15.02 -1.54 5.63
CA PHE A 29 -16.37 -1.14 6.02
C PHE A 29 -17.38 -2.29 5.85
N LEU A 30 -17.28 -3.06 4.76
CA LEU A 30 -18.12 -4.24 4.57
C LEU A 30 -17.94 -5.22 5.74
N ILE A 31 -16.70 -5.57 6.08
CA ILE A 31 -16.44 -6.50 7.18
C ILE A 31 -16.91 -5.91 8.52
N ALA A 32 -16.69 -4.62 8.77
CA ALA A 32 -17.04 -4.01 10.05
C ALA A 32 -18.55 -3.87 10.27
N PHE A 33 -19.28 -3.40 9.25
CA PHE A 33 -20.70 -3.01 9.39
C PHE A 33 -21.67 -4.07 8.91
N THR A 34 -21.33 -4.85 7.89
CA THR A 34 -22.25 -5.88 7.33
C THR A 34 -22.08 -7.24 8.00
N SER A 35 -20.91 -7.54 8.55
CA SER A 35 -20.66 -8.81 9.23
C SER A 35 -21.17 -8.81 10.67
N GLU A 36 -21.62 -9.98 11.13
CA GLU A 36 -21.89 -10.23 12.55
C GLU A 36 -20.64 -10.60 13.36
N PHE A 37 -19.44 -10.54 12.76
CA PHE A 37 -18.19 -10.89 13.43
C PHE A 37 -17.91 -10.01 14.66
N LEU A 38 -17.87 -8.69 14.48
CA LEU A 38 -17.57 -7.75 15.57
C LEU A 38 -18.59 -7.73 16.72
N PRO A 39 -19.92 -7.73 16.48
CA PRO A 39 -20.88 -7.78 17.59
C PRO A 39 -20.82 -9.09 18.38
N LYS A 40 -20.57 -10.23 17.73
CA LYS A 40 -20.37 -11.52 18.40
C LYS A 40 -19.10 -11.51 19.26
N LEU A 41 -17.99 -11.05 18.69
CA LEU A 41 -16.71 -10.92 19.42
C LEU A 41 -16.85 -9.99 20.63
N LEU A 42 -17.53 -8.85 20.47
CA LEU A 42 -17.73 -7.91 21.57
C LEU A 42 -18.63 -8.51 22.66
N TYR A 43 -19.68 -9.25 22.28
CA TYR A 43 -20.55 -9.94 23.23
C TYR A 43 -19.79 -10.99 24.05
N GLU A 44 -18.98 -11.82 23.38
CA GLU A 44 -18.11 -12.79 24.04
C GLU A 44 -17.11 -12.15 25.00
N TYR A 45 -16.61 -10.95 24.68
CA TYR A 45 -15.64 -10.28 25.52
C TYR A 45 -16.27 -9.52 26.71
N THR A 46 -17.44 -8.92 26.51
CA THR A 46 -18.04 -7.99 27.49
C THR A 46 -19.19 -8.56 28.30
N VAL A 47 -19.92 -9.54 27.75
CA VAL A 47 -21.17 -10.05 28.34
C VAL A 47 -21.03 -11.50 28.77
N SER A 48 -20.48 -12.36 27.89
CA SER A 48 -20.30 -13.77 28.19
C SER A 48 -18.96 -14.01 28.89
N GLY A 49 -18.98 -14.13 30.21
CA GLY A 49 -17.78 -14.46 31.00
C GLY A 49 -17.16 -15.82 30.66
N ASP A 50 -17.88 -16.68 29.93
CA ASP A 50 -17.47 -18.00 29.47
C ASP A 50 -17.05 -18.06 28.00
N MET A 51 -16.96 -16.91 27.31
CA MET A 51 -16.59 -16.80 25.88
C MET A 51 -17.47 -17.70 24.98
N SER A 52 -18.76 -17.70 25.28
CA SER A 52 -19.80 -18.47 24.61
C SER A 52 -20.87 -17.56 24.01
N LEU A 53 -21.38 -17.91 22.82
CA LEU A 53 -22.51 -17.20 22.22
C LEU A 53 -23.88 -17.60 22.81
N LYS A 54 -23.91 -18.33 23.93
CA LYS A 54 -25.17 -18.73 24.56
C LYS A 54 -25.97 -17.49 24.99
N GLY A 55 -27.15 -17.33 24.39
CA GLY A 55 -28.01 -16.18 24.67
C GLY A 55 -27.73 -14.93 23.81
N TYR A 56 -26.76 -14.97 22.88
CA TYR A 56 -26.46 -13.84 21.98
C TYR A 56 -27.69 -13.35 21.22
N VAL A 57 -28.49 -14.28 20.66
CA VAL A 57 -29.71 -13.93 19.92
C VAL A 57 -30.72 -13.24 20.83
N ASN A 58 -30.92 -13.73 22.06
CA ASN A 58 -31.84 -13.12 23.02
C ASN A 58 -31.38 -11.73 23.49
N PHE A 59 -30.07 -11.48 23.52
CA PHE A 59 -29.47 -10.19 23.86
C PHE A 59 -29.59 -9.17 22.71
N THR A 60 -29.42 -9.63 21.46
CA THR A 60 -29.46 -8.76 20.26
C THR A 60 -30.90 -8.33 19.89
N LEU A 61 -31.91 -8.93 20.51
CA LEU A 61 -33.32 -8.66 20.24
C LEU A 61 -33.90 -7.60 21.20
N ALA A 62 -34.23 -6.42 20.67
CA ALA A 62 -34.95 -5.35 21.36
C ALA A 62 -36.47 -5.56 21.29
N TRP A 63 -37.21 -5.07 22.29
CA TRP A 63 -38.67 -5.10 22.30
C TRP A 63 -39.25 -3.89 21.55
N ALA A 64 -40.32 -4.13 20.77
CA ALA A 64 -41.07 -3.04 20.15
C ALA A 64 -41.76 -2.17 21.22
N PRO A 65 -41.75 -0.84 21.07
CA PRO A 65 -42.38 0.05 22.05
C PRO A 65 -43.90 -0.18 22.11
N ASN A 66 -44.46 -0.06 23.32
CA ASN A 66 -45.88 -0.31 23.56
C ASN A 66 -46.76 0.62 22.70
N GLY A 67 -47.75 0.04 22.02
CA GLY A 67 -48.69 0.78 21.17
C GLY A 67 -48.38 0.79 19.67
N THR A 68 -47.28 0.16 19.23
CA THR A 68 -46.98 0.00 17.79
C THR A 68 -47.67 -1.22 17.15
N LEU A 69 -47.80 -2.34 17.86
CA LEU A 69 -48.45 -3.57 17.39
C LEU A 69 -49.41 -4.15 18.44
N SER A 70 -50.36 -4.98 17.99
CA SER A 70 -51.34 -5.68 18.83
C SER A 70 -50.73 -6.79 19.70
N GLU A 71 -49.58 -7.32 19.29
CA GLU A 71 -48.82 -8.35 20.01
C GLU A 71 -47.39 -7.86 20.26
N ALA A 72 -46.78 -8.34 21.34
CA ALA A 72 -45.40 -7.97 21.67
C ALA A 72 -44.43 -8.63 20.67
N CYS A 73 -43.66 -7.80 19.95
CA CYS A 73 -42.69 -8.25 18.96
C CYS A 73 -41.27 -7.84 19.33
N ARG A 74 -40.28 -8.61 18.85
CA ARG A 74 -38.86 -8.30 19.00
C ARG A 74 -38.20 -8.10 17.64
N TYR A 75 -37.29 -7.14 17.56
CA TYR A 75 -36.54 -6.83 16.35
C TYR A 75 -35.05 -6.75 16.67
N GLN A 76 -34.22 -6.96 15.65
CA GLN A 76 -32.76 -6.93 15.81
C GLN A 76 -32.30 -5.47 15.92
N ASP A 77 -32.05 -5.01 17.14
CA ASP A 77 -31.49 -3.69 17.42
C ASP A 77 -30.90 -3.64 18.84
N PHE A 78 -29.95 -2.73 19.06
CA PHE A 78 -29.31 -2.53 20.36
C PHE A 78 -29.96 -1.35 21.10
N ARG A 79 -31.28 -1.42 21.26
CA ARG A 79 -32.10 -0.42 21.95
C ARG A 79 -32.70 -0.98 23.24
N ASP A 80 -32.88 -0.10 24.21
CA ASP A 80 -33.60 -0.40 25.43
C ASP A 80 -35.12 -0.37 25.21
N ALA A 81 -35.91 -0.84 26.17
CA ALA A 81 -37.37 -0.86 26.11
C ALA A 81 -38.01 0.52 25.91
N ASN A 82 -37.30 1.59 26.28
CA ASN A 82 -37.71 2.98 26.09
C ASN A 82 -37.39 3.53 24.69
N GLY A 83 -36.68 2.76 23.84
CA GLY A 83 -36.29 3.15 22.48
C GLY A 83 -34.91 3.82 22.36
N ASP A 84 -34.24 4.08 23.48
CA ASP A 84 -32.91 4.67 23.53
C ASP A 84 -31.79 3.68 23.19
N PHE A 85 -30.67 4.17 22.65
CA PHE A 85 -29.52 3.33 22.33
C PHE A 85 -28.80 2.85 23.59
N THR A 86 -28.58 1.54 23.69
CA THR A 86 -27.85 0.92 24.80
C THR A 86 -26.36 1.31 24.75
N LYS A 87 -25.67 1.32 25.90
CA LYS A 87 -24.19 1.51 25.95
C LYS A 87 -23.43 0.57 25.02
N PHE A 88 -23.93 -0.66 24.86
CA PHE A 88 -23.39 -1.67 23.95
C PHE A 88 -23.35 -1.19 22.49
N TYR A 89 -24.36 -0.43 22.03
CA TYR A 89 -24.39 0.14 20.68
C TYR A 89 -23.19 1.05 20.44
N TRP A 90 -22.92 1.96 21.38
CA TRP A 90 -21.80 2.90 21.29
C TRP A 90 -20.45 2.20 21.36
N GLN A 91 -20.32 1.19 22.23
CA GLN A 91 -19.11 0.36 22.29
C GLN A 91 -18.89 -0.38 20.97
N LEU A 92 -19.93 -0.97 20.40
CA LEU A 92 -19.87 -1.64 19.10
C LEU A 92 -19.46 -0.68 17.99
N LEU A 93 -20.00 0.54 17.99
CA LEU A 93 -19.63 1.56 17.01
C LEU A 93 -18.14 1.91 17.09
N VAL A 94 -17.62 2.14 18.30
CA VAL A 94 -16.19 2.42 18.52
C VAL A 94 -15.33 1.26 18.04
N VAL A 95 -15.71 0.02 18.38
CA VAL A 95 -14.98 -1.19 17.94
C VAL A 95 -14.99 -1.33 16.42
N ARG A 96 -16.12 -1.06 15.75
CA ARG A 96 -16.22 -1.05 14.28
C ARG A 96 -15.28 -0.05 13.64
N LEU A 97 -15.27 1.18 14.14
CA LEU A 97 -14.40 2.24 13.63
C LEU A 97 -12.91 1.91 13.88
N ALA A 98 -12.58 1.42 15.07
CA ALA A 98 -11.22 1.00 15.39
C ALA A 98 -10.75 -0.16 14.49
N PHE A 99 -11.62 -1.13 14.23
CA PHE A 99 -11.33 -2.23 13.30
C PHE A 99 -11.03 -1.72 11.89
N VAL A 100 -11.82 -0.79 11.36
CA VAL A 100 -11.57 -0.21 10.02
C VAL A 100 -10.18 0.44 9.96
N ILE A 101 -9.84 1.25 10.96
CA ILE A 101 -8.53 1.91 11.04
C ILE A 101 -7.40 0.86 11.10
N VAL A 102 -7.50 -0.15 11.97
CA VAL A 102 -6.47 -1.19 12.09
C VAL A 102 -6.34 -1.99 10.80
N PHE A 103 -7.45 -2.40 10.20
CA PHE A 103 -7.47 -3.16 8.95
C PHE A 103 -6.79 -2.39 7.83
N GLU A 104 -7.13 -1.12 7.68
CA GLU A 104 -6.50 -0.21 6.73
C GLU A 104 -4.98 -0.17 6.91
N HIS A 105 -4.50 0.12 8.13
CA HIS A 105 -3.07 0.21 8.44
C HIS A 105 -2.33 -1.10 8.17
N VAL A 106 -2.94 -2.25 8.48
CA VAL A 106 -2.35 -3.57 8.24
C VAL A 106 -2.23 -3.85 6.74
N VAL A 107 -3.28 -3.57 5.96
CA VAL A 107 -3.24 -3.79 4.50
C VAL A 107 -2.22 -2.86 3.86
N PHE A 108 -2.21 -1.57 4.18
CA PHE A 108 -1.20 -0.63 3.69
C PHE A 108 0.22 -1.06 4.08
N PHE A 109 0.43 -1.55 5.30
CA PHE A 109 1.72 -2.07 5.73
C PHE A 109 2.16 -3.27 4.88
N ILE A 110 1.26 -4.23 4.62
CA ILE A 110 1.56 -5.40 3.78
C ILE A 110 1.86 -4.96 2.34
N CYS A 111 1.06 -4.07 1.76
CA CYS A 111 1.32 -3.52 0.43
C CYS A 111 2.70 -2.87 0.36
N ARG A 112 3.06 -2.04 1.34
CA ARG A 112 4.41 -1.45 1.40
C ARG A 112 5.53 -2.48 1.57
N LEU A 113 5.29 -3.57 2.30
CA LEU A 113 6.27 -4.66 2.38
C LEU A 113 6.46 -5.35 1.02
N ILE A 114 5.38 -5.53 0.25
CA ILE A 114 5.43 -6.10 -1.10
C ILE A 114 6.23 -5.18 -2.02
N ASP A 115 5.97 -3.86 -1.99
CA ASP A 115 6.71 -2.88 -2.78
C ASP A 115 8.21 -2.84 -2.43
N ILE A 116 8.56 -3.08 -1.16
CA ILE A 116 9.96 -3.18 -0.74
C ILE A 116 10.60 -4.49 -1.23
N LEU A 117 9.84 -5.59 -1.26
CA LEU A 117 10.33 -6.92 -1.61
C LEU A 117 10.52 -7.07 -3.13
N VAL A 118 9.65 -6.44 -3.92
CA VAL A 118 9.68 -6.49 -5.38
C VAL A 118 10.37 -5.23 -5.91
N PRO A 119 11.65 -5.30 -6.34
CA PRO A 119 12.32 -4.12 -6.88
C PRO A 119 11.67 -3.70 -8.22
N ASP A 120 11.34 -2.41 -8.35
CA ASP A 120 10.66 -1.81 -9.51
C ASP A 120 11.35 -2.08 -10.87
N VAL A 121 12.65 -2.38 -10.86
CA VAL A 121 13.41 -2.68 -12.08
C VAL A 121 14.10 -4.04 -11.96
N PRO A 122 13.71 -5.04 -12.79
CA PRO A 122 14.39 -6.33 -12.80
C PRO A 122 15.86 -6.18 -13.22
N THR A 123 16.74 -6.96 -12.60
CA THR A 123 18.20 -6.84 -12.73
C THR A 123 18.69 -6.95 -14.18
N SER A 124 18.00 -7.74 -15.02
CA SER A 124 18.31 -7.89 -16.45
C SER A 124 18.18 -6.58 -17.23
N LEU A 125 17.19 -5.75 -16.90
CA LEU A 125 17.02 -4.42 -17.51
C LEU A 125 18.07 -3.44 -17.01
N GLN A 126 18.42 -3.47 -15.73
CA GLN A 126 19.49 -2.62 -15.20
C GLN A 126 20.83 -2.89 -15.90
N LEU A 127 21.16 -4.17 -16.13
CA LEU A 127 22.37 -4.55 -16.85
C LEU A 127 22.36 -4.06 -18.30
N LYS A 128 21.20 -4.16 -18.98
CA LYS A 128 21.05 -3.69 -20.36
C LYS A 128 21.17 -2.17 -20.47
N ILE A 129 20.52 -1.42 -19.57
CA ILE A 129 20.62 0.05 -19.51
C ILE A 129 22.05 0.49 -19.20
N LYS A 130 22.73 -0.16 -18.26
CA LYS A 130 24.14 0.14 -17.94
C LYS A 130 25.04 -0.12 -19.14
N ARG A 131 24.82 -1.21 -19.87
CA ARG A 131 25.58 -1.55 -21.09
C ARG A 131 25.38 -0.52 -22.18
N GLU A 132 24.14 -0.14 -22.48
CA GLU A 132 23.83 0.87 -23.49
C GLU A 132 24.41 2.24 -23.11
N ARG A 133 24.32 2.64 -21.83
CA ARG A 133 24.97 3.88 -21.33
C ARG A 133 26.49 3.84 -21.45
N TYR A 134 27.11 2.69 -21.18
CA TYR A 134 28.56 2.54 -21.30
C TYR A 134 29.01 2.73 -22.76
N LEU A 135 28.34 2.03 -23.70
CA LEU A 135 28.65 2.13 -25.13
C LEU A 135 28.43 3.56 -25.66
N ALA A 136 27.36 4.23 -25.22
CA ALA A 136 27.09 5.62 -25.62
C ALA A 136 28.17 6.60 -25.12
N LYS A 137 28.66 6.43 -23.88
CA LYS A 137 29.75 7.25 -23.35
C LYS A 137 31.06 7.03 -24.12
N GLN A 138 31.37 5.78 -24.46
CA GLN A 138 32.56 5.45 -25.22
C GLN A 138 32.53 6.09 -26.63
N ALA A 139 31.39 6.05 -27.30
CA ALA A 139 31.24 6.67 -28.61
C ALA A 139 31.45 8.20 -28.57
N LEU A 140 31.00 8.88 -27.52
CA LEU A 140 31.19 10.33 -27.35
C LEU A 140 32.66 10.69 -27.11
N THR A 141 33.36 9.94 -26.25
CA THR A 141 34.80 10.17 -26.01
C THR A 141 35.64 9.91 -27.26
N ASP A 142 35.29 8.90 -28.05
CA ASP A 142 35.97 8.62 -29.32
C ASP A 142 35.73 9.78 -30.32
N THR A 143 34.52 10.34 -30.39
CA THR A 143 34.28 11.52 -31.24
C THR A 143 35.01 12.78 -30.75
N ASP A 144 35.03 13.03 -29.43
CA ASP A 144 35.72 14.20 -28.86
C ASP A 144 37.24 14.14 -29.07
N THR A 145 37.84 12.95 -28.94
CA THR A 145 39.28 12.75 -29.21
C THR A 145 39.60 12.96 -30.69
N ILE A 146 38.79 12.41 -31.60
CA ILE A 146 38.94 12.64 -33.05
C ILE A 146 38.81 14.13 -33.40
N LEU A 147 37.86 14.84 -32.79
CA LEU A 147 37.61 16.25 -33.06
C LEU A 147 38.74 17.15 -32.51
N LYS A 148 39.32 16.82 -31.36
CA LYS A 148 40.54 17.47 -30.84
C LYS A 148 41.74 17.29 -31.79
N ILE A 149 41.95 16.07 -32.29
CA ILE A 149 43.02 15.80 -33.26
C ILE A 149 42.80 16.58 -34.55
N ALA A 150 41.56 16.66 -35.03
CA ALA A 150 41.21 17.40 -36.25
C ALA A 150 41.29 18.93 -36.10
N ARG A 151 41.09 19.45 -34.89
CA ARG A 151 41.15 20.90 -34.62
C ARG A 151 42.58 21.44 -34.59
N GLY A 152 43.58 20.57 -34.44
CA GLY A 152 44.98 20.99 -34.42
C GLY A 152 45.31 21.91 -33.25
N ASP A 153 44.65 21.71 -32.10
CA ASP A 153 45.04 22.39 -30.87
C ASP A 153 46.34 21.74 -30.37
N GLU A 154 47.47 22.32 -30.77
CA GLU A 154 48.75 22.17 -30.08
C GLU A 154 48.64 22.92 -28.74
N GLU A 155 48.42 22.21 -27.63
CA GLU A 155 48.91 22.68 -26.34
C GLU A 155 49.71 21.56 -25.66
N GLU A 156 50.97 21.92 -25.46
CA GLU A 156 52.07 21.34 -24.70
C GLU A 156 51.85 19.99 -24.01
N ASP A 157 52.77 19.09 -24.33
CA ASP A 157 53.09 17.88 -23.60
C ASP A 157 53.00 18.07 -22.08
N ASN A 158 52.28 17.16 -21.43
CA ASN A 158 52.93 16.42 -20.37
C ASN A 158 52.71 14.92 -20.60
N GLU A 159 53.85 14.24 -20.67
CA GLU A 159 54.11 12.87 -21.10
C GLU A 159 53.20 11.76 -20.52
N PRO A 160 53.23 10.56 -21.12
CA PRO A 160 52.35 9.46 -20.81
C PRO A 160 52.85 8.67 -19.61
N THR A 161 51.95 8.36 -18.68
CA THR A 161 52.10 7.14 -17.87
C THR A 161 50.98 6.18 -18.23
N SER A 162 51.30 5.30 -19.16
CA SER A 162 50.72 3.97 -19.13
C SER A 162 51.10 3.31 -17.80
N ASN A 163 50.15 2.52 -17.28
CA ASN A 163 50.26 1.59 -16.16
C ASN A 163 49.81 2.14 -14.79
N GLU A 164 48.51 2.14 -14.55
CA GLU A 164 48.02 1.47 -13.34
C GLU A 164 46.89 0.50 -13.70
N SER A 165 47.18 -0.76 -13.44
CA SER A 165 46.30 -1.92 -13.36
C SER A 165 44.79 -1.67 -13.45
N VAL A 166 44.17 -2.40 -14.38
CA VAL A 166 42.78 -2.85 -14.28
C VAL A 166 42.65 -3.71 -13.02
N THR A 167 42.52 -3.04 -11.88
CA THR A 167 42.08 -3.67 -10.64
C THR A 167 40.56 -3.68 -10.69
N LEU A 168 39.98 -4.86 -10.87
CA LEU A 168 38.57 -5.14 -10.60
C LEU A 168 38.28 -4.78 -9.14
N GLN A 169 37.92 -3.54 -8.87
CA GLN A 169 37.29 -3.15 -7.62
C GLN A 169 35.81 -2.94 -7.88
N LEU A 170 35.02 -3.97 -7.58
CA LEU A 170 33.62 -3.81 -7.23
C LEU A 170 33.55 -2.80 -6.07
N PRO A 171 32.86 -1.66 -6.21
CA PRO A 171 32.63 -0.80 -5.07
C PRO A 171 31.66 -1.53 -4.14
N GLY A 172 32.17 -1.87 -2.96
CA GLY A 172 31.40 -2.36 -1.83
C GLY A 172 30.24 -1.41 -1.53
N LYS A 173 29.17 -2.03 -1.02
CA LYS A 173 27.98 -1.39 -0.49
C LYS A 173 28.34 -0.19 0.40
N THR A 174 28.02 1.03 -0.05
CA THR A 174 27.75 2.15 0.84
C THR A 174 26.29 2.58 0.65
N LYS A 175 25.49 2.27 1.68
CA LYS A 175 24.14 2.80 1.89
C LYS A 175 24.17 4.32 1.75
N LEU A 176 23.21 4.89 1.00
CA LEU A 176 22.78 6.27 1.18
C LEU A 176 21.41 6.29 1.90
N PRO A 177 21.13 7.32 2.72
CA PRO A 177 19.93 7.43 3.53
C PRO A 177 18.71 7.78 2.66
N LYS A 178 17.55 7.21 2.99
CA LYS A 178 16.25 7.58 2.41
C LYS A 178 15.76 8.87 3.08
N VAL A 179 15.37 9.84 2.27
CA VAL A 179 14.34 10.85 2.60
C VAL A 179 13.02 10.31 2.08
#